data_AF-A0A7J4LNB4-F1
#
_entry.id   AF-A0A7J4LNB4-F1
#
_cell.length_a   1.000
_cell.length_b   1.000
_cell.length_c   1.000
_cell.angle_alpha   90.00
_cell.angle_beta   90.00
_cell.angle_gamma   90.00
#
_symmetry.space_group_name_H-M   'P 1'
#
loop_
_entity.id
_entity.type
_entity.pdbx_description
1 polymer ?
#
loop_
_entity_poly.entity_id
_entity_poly.type
_entity_poly.pdbx_seq_one_letter_code
_entity_poly.pdbx_strand_id
1 'polypeptide(L)'
;MGNVAEKIRKRDGRVVKFERDKIANAIYKAFLATATGSRSEADSLACEVESLVDSRGMKLPGVEDVQDMVEQVLISRGFPASAKAYILYRQERTRIREAKKFFGVTDELKLTVNAVRVLERRYLLKNEDGAVVETPAGMFRRVAKAIARDAAGEDEFYSMMAALEFIPNSPTLMNAGTDLGQLSACFVIPVGDSLADIFEAVKNMALIEQSGGGTGFAFSRLRPRGDIVRSTKGVASGPVSFMRVFDVTTDVIKQGGRRRGANMGILRVSHPDIIDFITIKSKGNNLSNFNLSVAVDDRFMEAVERDSDYELINPRSGAIAKSVRAREVWNLIVTMAWRTGDPGVVFIDEINRYNPTPKLGDIESTNPCGEQPLLPYESCNLG
;
A
#
# COMPACT_ATOMS: atom_id res chain seq x y z
N MET A 1 -10.64 42.22 -37.64
CA MET A 1 -10.78 40.92 -36.96
C MET A 1 -9.46 40.66 -36.24
N GLY A 2 -9.40 40.98 -34.94
CA GLY A 2 -8.20 40.77 -34.14
C GLY A 2 -7.92 39.27 -34.02
N ASN A 3 -6.65 38.89 -34.18
CA ASN A 3 -6.19 37.52 -33.99
C ASN A 3 -6.35 37.14 -32.51
N VAL A 4 -7.40 36.40 -32.18
CA VAL A 4 -7.55 35.78 -30.86
C VAL A 4 -6.44 34.76 -30.68
N ALA A 5 -5.70 34.79 -29.57
CA ALA A 5 -4.72 33.77 -29.26
C ALA A 5 -5.40 32.38 -29.13
N GLU A 6 -5.34 31.55 -30.17
CA GLU A 6 -5.98 30.22 -30.15
C GLU A 6 -5.23 29.19 -29.31
N LYS A 7 -3.92 29.42 -29.08
CA LYS A 7 -3.00 28.46 -28.46
C LYS A 7 -2.13 29.12 -27.40
N ILE A 8 -1.71 28.33 -26.41
CA ILE A 8 -0.81 28.74 -25.34
C ILE A 8 0.33 27.74 -25.19
N ARG A 9 1.55 28.23 -24.96
CA ARG A 9 2.73 27.39 -24.70
C ARG A 9 2.87 27.12 -23.19
N LYS A 10 2.77 25.85 -22.82
CA LYS A 10 3.01 25.36 -21.45
C LYS A 10 4.49 25.41 -21.09
N ARG A 11 4.78 25.31 -19.79
CA ARG A 11 6.15 25.35 -19.23
C ARG A 11 7.03 24.17 -19.63
N ASP A 12 6.42 23.07 -20.06
CA ASP A 12 7.09 21.87 -20.58
C ASP A 12 7.28 21.92 -22.12
N GLY A 13 6.95 23.04 -22.76
CA GLY A 13 7.05 23.23 -24.20
C GLY A 13 5.80 22.78 -24.98
N ARG A 14 4.84 22.08 -24.36
CA ARG A 14 3.61 21.65 -25.04
C ARG A 14 2.77 22.85 -25.47
N VAL A 15 2.16 22.75 -26.65
CA VAL A 15 1.22 23.75 -27.16
C VAL A 15 -0.19 23.20 -27.02
N VAL A 16 -1.05 23.91 -26.29
CA VAL A 16 -2.45 23.52 -26.08
C VAL A 16 -3.39 24.66 -26.43
N LYS A 17 -4.69 24.36 -26.52
CA LYS A 17 -5.73 25.38 -26.74
C LYS A 17 -5.71 26.44 -25.63
N PHE A 18 -5.87 27.70 -26.02
CA PHE A 18 -6.09 28.79 -25.06
C PHE A 18 -7.53 28.67 -24.52
N GLU A 19 -7.67 28.61 -23.20
CA GLU A 19 -8.96 28.42 -22.53
C GLU A 19 -9.17 29.53 -21.49
N ARG A 20 -10.01 30.51 -21.82
CA ARG A 20 -10.34 31.64 -20.95
C ARG A 20 -10.86 31.20 -19.58
N ASP A 21 -11.68 30.15 -19.53
CA ASP A 21 -12.25 29.63 -18.29
C ASP A 21 -11.18 29.21 -17.27
N LYS A 22 -9.98 28.80 -17.72
CA LYS A 22 -8.87 28.50 -16.80
C LYS A 22 -8.33 29.75 -16.12
N ILE A 23 -8.34 30.89 -16.82
CA ILE A 23 -7.96 32.20 -16.28
C ILE A 23 -9.02 32.66 -15.28
N ALA A 24 -10.29 32.63 -15.67
CA ALA A 24 -11.41 33.02 -14.82
C ALA A 24 -11.46 32.21 -13.52
N ASN A 25 -11.28 30.88 -13.60
CA ASN A 25 -11.20 30.00 -12.43
C ASN A 25 -10.03 30.35 -11.50
N ALA A 26 -8.88 30.76 -12.05
CA ALA A 26 -7.72 31.14 -11.24
C ALA A 26 -7.94 32.49 -10.53
N ILE A 27 -8.54 33.46 -11.21
CA ILE A 27 -8.96 34.75 -10.63
C ILE A 27 -10.01 34.52 -9.54
N TYR A 28 -11.03 33.71 -9.83
CA TYR A 28 -12.11 33.42 -8.88
C TYR A 28 -11.59 32.75 -7.60
N LYS A 29 -10.61 31.85 -7.69
CA LYS A 29 -9.94 31.28 -6.51
C LYS A 29 -9.24 32.35 -5.66
N ALA A 30 -8.62 33.34 -6.30
CA ALA A 30 -8.03 34.47 -5.58
C ALA A 30 -9.10 35.32 -4.88
N PHE A 31 -10.23 35.56 -5.54
CA PHE A 31 -11.38 36.27 -4.94
C PHE A 31 -11.99 35.52 -3.75
N LEU A 32 -12.12 34.20 -3.84
CA LEU A 32 -12.60 33.39 -2.71
C LEU A 32 -11.62 33.45 -1.53
N ALA A 33 -10.31 33.45 -1.78
CA ALA A 33 -9.29 33.50 -0.73
C ALA A 33 -9.25 34.85 0.01
N THR A 34 -9.74 35.92 -0.61
CA THR A 34 -9.69 37.29 -0.08
C THR A 34 -11.07 37.87 0.24
N ALA A 35 -12.15 37.18 -0.14
CA ALA A 35 -13.53 37.63 -0.07
C ALA A 35 -13.81 38.97 -0.78
N THR A 36 -13.16 39.24 -1.92
CA THR A 36 -13.25 40.56 -2.61
C THR A 36 -14.01 40.58 -3.94
N GLY A 37 -14.64 39.49 -4.40
CA GLY A 37 -15.28 39.50 -5.71
C GLY A 37 -16.11 38.26 -6.03
N SER A 38 -16.86 38.34 -7.13
CA SER A 38 -17.79 37.31 -7.60
C SER A 38 -17.25 36.51 -8.78
N ARG A 39 -17.94 35.41 -9.13
CA ARG A 39 -17.60 34.64 -10.34
C ARG A 39 -17.77 35.44 -11.62
N SER A 40 -18.84 36.24 -11.72
CA SER A 40 -19.12 37.07 -12.88
C SER A 40 -18.02 38.12 -13.12
N GLU A 41 -17.50 38.73 -12.05
CA GLU A 41 -16.35 39.65 -12.15
C GLU A 41 -15.08 38.92 -12.60
N ALA A 42 -14.83 37.71 -12.09
CA ALA A 42 -13.68 36.91 -12.51
C ALA A 42 -13.73 36.55 -14.01
N ASP A 43 -14.91 36.24 -14.54
CA ASP A 43 -15.12 35.99 -15.97
C ASP A 43 -14.90 37.28 -16.80
N SER A 44 -15.38 38.43 -16.31
CA SER A 44 -15.14 39.73 -16.97
C SER A 44 -13.66 40.11 -17.00
N LEU A 45 -12.93 39.90 -15.91
CA LEU A 45 -11.49 40.17 -15.86
C LEU A 45 -10.71 39.20 -16.76
N ALA A 46 -11.16 37.96 -16.89
CA ALA A 46 -10.55 37.00 -17.81
C ALA A 46 -10.72 37.42 -19.28
N CYS A 47 -11.87 37.99 -19.66
CA CYS A 47 -12.07 38.60 -20.99
C CYS A 47 -11.12 39.78 -21.24
N GLU A 48 -10.85 40.58 -20.21
CA GLU A 48 -9.89 41.69 -20.31
C GLU A 48 -8.45 41.19 -20.47
N VAL A 49 -8.06 40.13 -19.75
CA VAL A 49 -6.75 39.48 -19.94
C VAL A 49 -6.60 38.94 -21.36
N GLU A 50 -7.64 38.27 -21.90
CA GLU A 50 -7.66 37.79 -23.29
C GLU A 50 -7.50 38.95 -24.28
N SER A 51 -8.24 40.05 -24.08
CA SER A 51 -8.13 41.26 -24.90
C SER A 51 -6.72 41.87 -24.83
N LEU A 52 -6.06 41.81 -23.66
CA LEU A 52 -4.71 42.31 -23.47
C LEU A 52 -3.68 41.46 -24.21
N VAL A 53 -3.82 40.12 -24.18
CA VAL A 53 -3.00 39.18 -24.97
C VAL A 53 -3.10 39.52 -26.46
N ASP A 54 -4.32 39.73 -26.95
CA ASP A 54 -4.58 40.06 -28.35
C ASP A 54 -4.02 41.43 -28.75
N SER A 55 -4.20 42.45 -27.90
CA SER A 55 -3.68 43.81 -28.14
C SER A 55 -2.15 43.85 -28.24
N ARG A 56 -1.46 42.93 -27.56
CA ARG A 56 0.00 42.78 -27.62
C ARG A 56 0.46 41.92 -28.81
N GLY A 57 -0.47 41.43 -29.64
CA GLY A 57 -0.17 40.63 -30.82
C GLY A 57 0.46 39.26 -30.51
N MET A 58 0.25 38.73 -29.31
CA MET A 58 0.86 37.48 -28.87
C MET A 58 0.10 36.27 -29.45
N LYS A 59 0.58 35.73 -30.56
CA LYS A 59 -0.03 34.54 -31.21
C LYS A 59 0.12 33.24 -30.42
N LEU A 60 1.20 33.13 -29.63
CA LEU A 60 1.50 31.96 -28.80
C LEU A 60 2.10 32.44 -27.46
N PRO A 61 1.27 33.00 -26.56
CA PRO A 61 1.75 33.43 -25.25
C PRO A 61 2.27 32.24 -24.43
N GLY A 62 3.29 32.48 -23.62
CA GLY A 62 3.70 31.57 -22.56
C GLY A 62 2.77 31.65 -21.36
N VAL A 63 2.78 30.61 -20.53
CA VAL A 63 1.99 30.62 -19.28
C VAL A 63 2.40 31.78 -18.36
N GLU A 64 3.69 32.13 -18.27
CA GLU A 64 4.13 33.26 -17.44
C GLU A 64 3.60 34.59 -17.96
N ASP A 65 3.61 34.81 -19.28
CA ASP A 65 3.11 36.04 -19.90
C ASP A 65 1.64 36.30 -19.53
N VAL A 66 0.81 35.25 -19.62
CA VAL A 66 -0.62 35.33 -19.24
C VAL A 66 -0.78 35.56 -17.74
N GLN A 67 0.08 34.95 -16.91
CA GLN A 67 0.02 35.14 -15.45
C GLN A 67 0.37 36.57 -15.05
N ASP A 68 1.39 37.17 -15.66
CA ASP A 68 1.78 38.56 -15.42
C ASP A 68 0.67 39.53 -15.84
N MET A 69 -0.06 39.22 -16.92
CA MET A 69 -1.22 40.00 -17.35
C MET A 69 -2.40 39.90 -16.37
N VAL A 70 -2.65 38.73 -15.79
CA VAL A 70 -3.68 38.57 -14.75
C VAL A 70 -3.36 39.46 -13.54
N GLU A 71 -2.08 39.50 -13.14
CA GLU A 71 -1.63 40.37 -12.04
C GLU A 71 -1.84 41.85 -12.37
N GLN A 72 -1.47 42.27 -13.58
CA GLN A 72 -1.67 43.65 -14.05
C GLN A 72 -3.15 44.05 -14.03
N VAL A 73 -4.04 43.19 -14.54
CA VAL A 73 -5.48 43.44 -14.60
C VAL A 73 -6.12 43.48 -13.20
N LEU A 74 -5.73 42.58 -12.29
CA LEU A 74 -6.23 42.61 -10.92
C LEU A 74 -5.85 43.90 -10.18
N ILE A 75 -4.62 44.38 -10.37
CA ILE A 75 -4.17 45.63 -9.75
C ILE A 75 -4.87 46.84 -10.36
N SER A 76 -4.95 46.93 -11.70
CA SER A 76 -5.54 48.08 -12.39
C SER A 76 -7.04 48.24 -12.12
N ARG A 77 -7.75 47.13 -11.86
CA ARG A 77 -9.17 47.10 -11.55
C ARG A 77 -9.51 47.23 -10.07
N GLY A 78 -8.52 47.53 -9.22
CA GLY A 78 -8.74 47.82 -7.81
C GLY A 78 -8.85 46.60 -6.91
N PHE A 79 -8.29 45.45 -7.32
CA PHE A 79 -8.24 44.22 -6.50
C PHE A 79 -6.80 43.87 -6.04
N PRO A 80 -6.06 44.77 -5.35
CA PRO A 80 -4.66 44.52 -4.96
C PRO A 80 -4.52 43.36 -3.96
N ALA A 81 -5.50 43.15 -3.08
CA ALA A 81 -5.50 42.02 -2.15
C ALA A 81 -5.56 40.68 -2.91
N SER A 82 -6.41 40.59 -3.93
CA SER A 82 -6.57 39.40 -4.77
C SER A 82 -5.39 39.19 -5.71
N ALA A 83 -4.79 40.28 -6.23
CA ALA A 83 -3.51 40.21 -6.93
C ALA A 83 -2.43 39.60 -6.04
N LYS A 84 -2.29 40.06 -4.79
CA LYS A 84 -1.33 39.50 -3.83
C LYS A 84 -1.60 38.02 -3.54
N ALA A 85 -2.85 37.63 -3.30
CA ALA A 85 -3.21 36.23 -3.06
C ALA A 85 -2.88 35.34 -4.28
N TYR A 86 -3.16 35.83 -5.49
CA TYR A 86 -2.82 35.17 -6.75
C TYR A 86 -1.30 34.99 -6.91
N ILE A 87 -0.51 36.03 -6.67
CA ILE A 87 0.97 36.00 -6.73
C ILE A 87 1.54 34.98 -5.73
N LEU A 88 1.07 35.01 -4.47
CA LEU A 88 1.51 34.08 -3.45
C LEU A 88 1.17 32.63 -3.81
N TYR A 89 -0.02 32.39 -4.34
CA TYR A 89 -0.43 31.08 -4.84
C TYR A 89 0.46 30.61 -6.02
N ARG A 90 0.80 31.50 -6.96
CA ARG A 90 1.72 31.21 -8.06
C ARG A 90 3.10 30.83 -7.55
N GLN A 91 3.67 31.61 -6.61
CA GLN A 91 4.97 31.34 -5.99
C GLN A 91 5.00 29.99 -5.29
N GLU A 92 3.96 29.67 -4.50
CA GLU A 92 3.87 28.39 -3.81
C GLU A 92 3.81 27.21 -4.79
N ARG A 93 3.03 27.34 -5.88
CA ARG A 93 3.01 26.32 -6.94
C ARG A 93 4.35 26.21 -7.68
N THR A 94 5.13 27.29 -7.78
CA THR A 94 6.49 27.23 -8.33
C THR A 94 7.41 26.46 -7.40
N ARG A 95 7.42 26.75 -6.09
CA ARG A 95 8.19 25.99 -5.10
C ARG A 95 7.87 24.50 -5.12
N ILE A 96 6.58 24.15 -5.13
CA ILE A 96 6.14 22.74 -5.21
C ILE A 96 6.67 22.06 -6.48
N ARG A 97 6.69 22.76 -7.62
CA ARG A 97 7.22 22.21 -8.87
C ARG A 97 8.73 22.04 -8.82
N GLU A 98 9.46 23.01 -8.29
CA GLU A 98 10.92 22.92 -8.11
C GLU A 98 11.29 21.76 -7.18
N ALA A 99 10.56 21.62 -6.07
CA ALA A 99 10.72 20.48 -5.15
C ALA A 99 10.47 19.13 -5.83
N LYS A 100 9.54 19.06 -6.79
CA LYS A 100 9.30 17.83 -7.57
C LYS A 100 10.35 17.59 -8.65
N LYS A 101 10.80 18.65 -9.33
CA LYS A 101 11.92 18.57 -10.29
C LYS A 101 13.21 18.08 -9.62
N PHE A 102 13.42 18.39 -8.34
CA PHE A 102 14.53 17.86 -7.57
C PHE A 102 14.55 16.32 -7.53
N PHE A 103 13.39 15.65 -7.61
CA PHE A 103 13.29 14.20 -7.70
C PHE A 103 13.41 13.65 -9.14
N GLY A 104 13.62 14.50 -10.14
CA GLY A 104 13.66 14.09 -11.55
C GLY A 104 12.30 13.65 -12.10
N VAL A 105 11.19 13.95 -11.40
CA VAL A 105 9.85 13.50 -11.79
C VAL A 105 9.01 14.63 -12.36
N THR A 106 8.46 14.40 -13.55
CA THR A 106 7.44 15.24 -14.17
C THR A 106 6.06 14.78 -13.71
N ASP A 107 5.37 15.60 -12.92
CA ASP A 107 4.02 15.31 -12.40
C ASP A 107 2.93 16.13 -13.10
N GLU A 108 2.11 15.44 -13.88
CA GLU A 108 0.99 16.01 -14.64
C GLU A 108 -0.34 15.95 -13.86
N LEU A 109 -0.41 15.09 -12.84
CA LEU A 109 -1.60 14.80 -12.05
C LEU A 109 -1.74 15.75 -10.84
N LYS A 110 -0.78 16.66 -10.65
CA LYS A 110 -0.77 17.67 -9.58
C LYS A 110 -0.78 17.05 -8.17
N LEU A 111 -0.17 15.88 -8.00
CA LEU A 111 -0.04 15.15 -6.74
C LEU A 111 0.70 15.96 -5.67
N THR A 112 0.69 15.50 -4.42
CA THR A 112 1.49 16.14 -3.36
C THR A 112 2.99 15.87 -3.55
N VAL A 113 3.86 16.69 -2.95
CA VAL A 113 5.32 16.47 -2.99
C VAL A 113 5.68 15.09 -2.39
N ASN A 114 5.02 14.72 -1.30
CA ASN A 114 5.21 13.42 -0.65
C ASN A 114 4.79 12.26 -1.56
N ALA A 115 3.65 12.38 -2.24
CA ALA A 115 3.20 11.35 -3.19
C ALA A 115 4.23 11.17 -4.31
N VAL A 116 4.72 12.26 -4.91
CA VAL A 116 5.75 12.20 -5.96
C VAL A 116 7.05 11.57 -5.43
N ARG A 117 7.47 11.90 -4.20
CA ARG A 117 8.66 11.29 -3.58
C ARG A 117 8.49 9.79 -3.34
N VAL A 118 7.30 9.35 -2.93
CA VAL A 118 7.00 7.93 -2.74
C VAL A 118 6.98 7.19 -4.08
N LEU A 119 6.36 7.79 -5.10
CA LEU A 119 6.31 7.24 -6.46
C LEU A 119 7.72 7.10 -7.05
N GLU A 120 8.54 8.15 -6.99
CA GLU A 120 9.94 8.13 -7.44
C GLU A 120 10.74 7.00 -6.79
N ARG A 121 10.64 6.87 -5.46
CA ARG A 121 11.46 5.89 -4.73
C ARG A 121 11.08 4.45 -5.03
N ARG A 122 9.79 4.17 -5.23
CA ARG A 122 9.25 2.81 -5.13
C ARG A 122 8.46 2.31 -6.34
N TYR A 123 7.87 3.18 -7.15
CA TYR A 123 6.85 2.79 -8.12
C TYR A 123 7.23 3.09 -9.57
N LEU A 124 7.80 4.27 -9.84
CA LEU A 124 8.14 4.68 -11.20
C LEU A 124 9.28 3.83 -11.74
N LEU A 125 9.17 3.41 -13.00
CA LEU A 125 10.23 2.67 -13.68
C LEU A 125 11.52 3.49 -13.77
N LYS A 126 12.64 2.78 -13.62
CA LYS A 126 14.00 3.31 -13.68
C LYS A 126 14.80 2.55 -14.73
N ASN A 127 15.70 3.24 -15.43
CA ASN A 127 16.65 2.61 -16.32
C ASN A 127 17.79 1.92 -15.55
N GLU A 128 18.75 1.35 -16.28
CA GLU A 128 19.93 0.67 -15.70
C GLU A 128 20.80 1.60 -14.84
N ASP A 129 20.84 2.90 -15.16
CA ASP A 129 21.55 3.92 -14.37
C ASP A 129 20.77 4.39 -13.13
N GLY A 130 19.56 3.84 -12.90
CA GLY A 130 18.69 4.21 -11.78
C GLY A 130 17.94 5.53 -11.95
N ALA A 131 17.98 6.15 -13.14
CA ALA A 131 17.22 7.35 -13.46
C ALA A 131 15.76 7.02 -13.76
N VAL A 132 14.84 7.85 -13.24
CA VAL A 132 13.39 7.68 -13.48
C VAL A 132 13.07 7.96 -14.95
N VAL A 133 12.41 7.00 -15.60
CA VAL A 133 12.00 7.10 -17.02
C VAL A 133 10.48 7.13 -17.22
N GLU A 134 9.73 7.08 -16.12
CA GLU A 134 8.27 7.05 -16.13
C GLU A 134 7.67 8.21 -15.32
N THR A 135 6.57 8.79 -15.81
CA THR A 135 5.80 9.81 -15.08
C THR A 135 4.65 9.15 -14.30
N PRO A 136 4.08 9.80 -13.26
CA PRO A 136 2.90 9.27 -12.57
C PRO A 136 1.71 8.96 -13.51
N ALA A 137 1.47 9.82 -14.51
CA ALA A 137 0.46 9.57 -15.53
C ALA A 137 0.83 8.39 -16.44
N GLY A 138 2.12 8.27 -16.82
CA GLY A 138 2.65 7.15 -17.57
C GLY A 138 2.48 5.82 -16.83
N MET A 139 2.76 5.80 -15.53
CA MET A 139 2.56 4.65 -14.65
C MET A 139 1.07 4.22 -14.63
N PHE A 140 0.15 5.16 -14.40
CA PHE A 140 -1.29 4.85 -14.43
C PHE A 140 -1.74 4.34 -15.79
N ARG A 141 -1.20 4.89 -16.89
CA ARG A 141 -1.52 4.42 -18.24
C ARG A 141 -0.97 3.01 -18.50
N ARG A 142 0.27 2.71 -18.08
CA ARG A 142 0.86 1.36 -18.14
C ARG A 142 0.01 0.35 -17.39
N VAL A 143 -0.39 0.69 -16.16
CA VAL A 143 -1.23 -0.17 -15.32
C VAL A 143 -2.57 -0.42 -16.00
N ALA A 144 -3.27 0.64 -16.42
CA ALA A 144 -4.56 0.54 -17.09
C ALA A 144 -4.50 -0.34 -18.33
N LYS A 145 -3.49 -0.12 -19.20
CA LYS A 145 -3.28 -0.90 -20.41
C LYS A 145 -3.02 -2.38 -20.13
N ALA A 146 -2.27 -2.69 -19.07
CA ALA A 146 -1.91 -4.06 -18.73
C ALA A 146 -3.10 -4.87 -18.18
N ILE A 147 -4.04 -4.22 -17.48
CA ILE A 147 -5.18 -4.89 -16.83
C ILE A 147 -6.47 -4.81 -17.65
N ALA A 148 -6.59 -3.85 -18.57
CA ALA A 148 -7.78 -3.67 -19.38
C ALA A 148 -7.93 -4.76 -20.45
N ARG A 149 -9.18 -5.13 -20.72
CA ARG A 149 -9.53 -6.07 -21.79
C ARG A 149 -9.47 -5.42 -23.18
N ASP A 150 -9.81 -4.14 -23.25
CA ASP A 150 -9.87 -3.35 -24.49
C ASP A 150 -9.51 -1.88 -24.22
N ALA A 151 -9.48 -1.08 -25.29
CA ALA A 151 -9.11 0.34 -25.22
C ALA A 151 -10.11 1.19 -24.42
N ALA A 152 -11.39 0.82 -24.39
CA ALA A 152 -12.38 1.55 -23.61
C ALA A 152 -12.15 1.33 -22.11
N GLY A 153 -11.88 0.09 -21.70
CA GLY A 153 -11.49 -0.22 -20.32
C GLY A 153 -10.17 0.43 -19.91
N GLU A 154 -9.20 0.56 -20.82
CA GLU A 154 -7.94 1.26 -20.55
C GLU A 154 -8.20 2.74 -20.17
N ASP A 155 -9.04 3.43 -20.94
CA ASP A 155 -9.38 4.83 -20.67
C ASP A 155 -10.20 5.00 -19.38
N GLU A 156 -11.11 4.08 -19.09
CA GLU A 156 -11.88 4.06 -17.85
C GLU A 156 -10.97 3.90 -16.63
N PHE A 157 -10.13 2.86 -16.60
CA PHE A 157 -9.21 2.61 -15.49
C PHE A 157 -8.19 3.72 -15.28
N TYR A 158 -7.65 4.28 -16.37
CA TYR A 158 -6.77 5.43 -16.27
C TYR A 158 -7.49 6.62 -15.64
N SER A 159 -8.73 6.90 -16.07
CA SER A 159 -9.49 8.06 -15.59
C SER A 159 -9.80 7.95 -14.10
N MET A 160 -10.21 6.77 -13.63
CA MET A 160 -10.44 6.51 -12.20
C MET A 160 -9.18 6.70 -11.36
N MET A 161 -8.03 6.15 -11.80
CA MET A 161 -6.75 6.33 -11.09
C MET A 161 -6.27 7.79 -11.13
N ALA A 162 -6.39 8.47 -12.26
CA ALA A 162 -5.99 9.87 -12.40
C ALA A 162 -6.86 10.82 -11.56
N ALA A 163 -8.14 10.47 -11.36
CA ALA A 163 -9.06 11.16 -10.48
C ALA A 163 -8.89 10.78 -8.99
N LEU A 164 -8.08 9.76 -8.69
CA LEU A 164 -7.88 9.17 -7.37
C LEU A 164 -9.17 8.58 -6.77
N GLU A 165 -10.08 8.12 -7.62
CA GLU A 165 -11.33 7.46 -7.21
C GLU A 165 -11.08 6.01 -6.78
N PHE A 166 -10.08 5.37 -7.37
CA PHE A 166 -9.63 4.02 -7.06
C PHE A 166 -8.13 3.92 -7.32
N ILE A 167 -7.39 3.23 -6.45
CA ILE A 167 -5.94 3.04 -6.60
C ILE A 167 -5.61 1.59 -6.27
N PRO A 168 -5.19 0.77 -7.27
CA PRO A 168 -4.88 -0.62 -7.02
C PRO A 168 -3.69 -0.75 -6.05
N ASN A 169 -3.55 -1.94 -5.48
CA ASN A 169 -2.47 -2.24 -4.54
C ASN A 169 -1.06 -1.93 -5.09
N SER A 170 -0.08 -1.87 -4.18
CA SER A 170 1.27 -1.51 -4.58
C SER A 170 1.88 -2.43 -5.65
N PRO A 171 1.74 -3.76 -5.59
CA PRO A 171 2.32 -4.64 -6.61
C PRO A 171 1.72 -4.45 -8.00
N THR A 172 0.41 -4.19 -8.10
CA THR A 172 -0.20 -3.82 -9.39
C THR A 172 0.43 -2.55 -9.97
N LEU A 173 0.57 -1.49 -9.16
CA LEU A 173 1.22 -0.24 -9.63
C LEU A 173 2.69 -0.45 -10.05
N MET A 174 3.42 -1.28 -9.29
CA MET A 174 4.84 -1.54 -9.52
C MET A 174 5.10 -2.44 -10.73
N ASN A 175 4.28 -3.47 -10.94
CA ASN A 175 4.62 -4.62 -11.79
C ASN A 175 3.72 -4.80 -13.02
N ALA A 176 2.54 -4.18 -13.08
CA ALA A 176 1.66 -4.32 -14.24
C ALA A 176 2.35 -3.85 -15.52
N GLY A 177 2.36 -4.67 -16.57
CA GLY A 177 3.05 -4.37 -17.82
C GLY A 177 4.60 -4.39 -17.73
N THR A 178 5.16 -5.09 -16.73
CA THR A 178 6.60 -5.35 -16.58
C THR A 178 6.88 -6.85 -16.61
N ASP A 179 8.14 -7.26 -16.76
CA ASP A 179 8.53 -8.68 -16.81
C ASP A 179 8.24 -9.47 -15.52
N LEU A 180 8.24 -8.81 -14.35
CA LEU A 180 7.94 -9.45 -13.07
C LEU A 180 6.48 -9.89 -12.96
N GLY A 181 5.55 -9.10 -13.51
CA GLY A 181 4.13 -9.45 -13.66
C GLY A 181 3.32 -9.74 -12.38
N GLN A 182 3.90 -9.67 -11.17
CA GLN A 182 3.19 -9.97 -9.92
C GLN A 182 2.23 -8.84 -9.53
N LEU A 183 0.92 -9.08 -9.66
CA LEU A 183 -0.11 -8.09 -9.33
C LEU A 183 -0.69 -8.28 -7.91
N SER A 184 -0.69 -9.52 -7.40
CA SER A 184 -1.21 -9.83 -6.07
C SER A 184 -0.24 -9.40 -4.97
N ALA A 185 -0.78 -8.97 -3.82
CA ALA A 185 0.04 -8.40 -2.76
C ALA A 185 0.59 -9.40 -1.77
N CYS A 186 -0.22 -10.39 -1.41
CA CYS A 186 0.11 -11.32 -0.34
C CYS A 186 -0.45 -12.70 -0.66
N PHE A 187 0.11 -13.72 -0.02
CA PHE A 187 -0.25 -15.12 -0.25
C PHE A 187 -0.26 -15.87 1.07
N VAL A 188 -1.15 -16.85 1.23
CA VAL A 188 -1.07 -17.81 2.34
C VAL A 188 -0.43 -19.10 1.85
N ILE A 189 0.61 -19.55 2.52
CA ILE A 189 1.36 -20.76 2.15
C ILE A 189 1.22 -21.80 3.27
N PRO A 190 0.78 -23.03 2.96
CA PRO A 190 0.63 -24.07 3.97
C PRO A 190 1.99 -24.55 4.47
N VAL A 191 2.08 -24.88 5.76
CA VAL A 191 3.27 -25.49 6.38
C VAL A 191 2.89 -26.88 6.89
N GLY A 192 3.46 -27.92 6.27
CA GLY A 192 3.27 -29.31 6.67
C GLY A 192 4.24 -29.77 7.77
N ASP A 193 3.95 -30.88 8.44
CA ASP A 193 4.77 -31.46 9.53
C ASP A 193 5.89 -32.39 9.02
N SER A 194 6.59 -31.95 7.98
CA SER A 194 7.77 -32.62 7.43
C SER A 194 8.82 -31.61 7.00
N LEU A 195 10.10 -32.00 7.01
CA LEU A 195 11.17 -31.11 6.53
C LEU A 195 10.97 -30.73 5.05
N ALA A 196 10.48 -31.67 4.23
CA ALA A 196 10.20 -31.39 2.83
C ALA A 196 9.14 -30.29 2.68
N ASP A 197 8.03 -30.40 3.40
CA ASP A 197 6.95 -29.39 3.33
C ASP A 197 7.38 -28.04 3.91
N ILE A 198 8.14 -28.05 5.02
CA ILE A 198 8.66 -26.82 5.64
C ILE A 198 9.57 -26.08 4.66
N PHE A 199 10.52 -26.78 4.03
CA PHE A 199 11.46 -26.13 3.12
C PHE A 199 10.84 -25.80 1.75
N GLU A 200 9.80 -26.53 1.32
CA GLU A 200 9.00 -26.10 0.16
C GLU A 200 8.23 -24.80 0.47
N ALA A 201 7.68 -24.65 1.67
CA ALA A 201 7.06 -23.40 2.10
C ALA A 201 8.07 -22.23 2.14
N VAL A 202 9.29 -22.46 2.66
CA VAL A 202 10.37 -21.46 2.64
C VAL A 202 10.78 -21.07 1.22
N LYS A 203 10.88 -22.06 0.31
CA LYS A 203 11.18 -21.80 -1.11
C LYS A 203 10.08 -20.97 -1.78
N ASN A 204 8.81 -21.33 -1.57
CA ASN A 204 7.68 -20.61 -2.13
C ASN A 204 7.62 -19.17 -1.59
N MET A 205 7.82 -19.00 -0.28
CA MET A 205 7.97 -17.69 0.34
C MET A 205 9.06 -16.86 -0.34
N ALA A 206 10.23 -17.44 -0.55
CA ALA A 206 11.36 -16.73 -1.12
C ALA A 206 11.06 -16.18 -2.53
N LEU A 207 10.39 -16.98 -3.37
CA LEU A 207 9.97 -16.57 -4.72
C LEU A 207 8.90 -15.46 -4.68
N ILE A 208 7.96 -15.56 -3.74
CA ILE A 208 6.91 -14.55 -3.56
C ILE A 208 7.52 -13.22 -3.10
N GLU A 209 8.39 -13.24 -2.10
CA GLU A 209 9.04 -12.04 -1.57
C GLU A 209 10.01 -11.41 -2.56
N GLN A 210 10.67 -12.20 -3.41
CA GLN A 210 11.49 -11.69 -4.52
C GLN A 210 10.68 -10.77 -5.44
N SER A 211 9.42 -11.11 -5.70
CA SER A 211 8.49 -10.31 -6.50
C SER A 211 7.80 -9.17 -5.72
N GLY A 212 8.13 -8.99 -4.45
CA GLY A 212 7.59 -7.93 -3.58
C GLY A 212 6.30 -8.29 -2.83
N GLY A 213 5.91 -9.58 -2.85
CA GLY A 213 4.76 -10.09 -2.12
C GLY A 213 5.06 -10.32 -0.63
N GLY A 214 4.01 -10.28 0.20
CA GLY A 214 4.07 -10.73 1.59
C GLY A 214 3.48 -12.14 1.76
N THR A 215 3.73 -12.80 2.88
CA THR A 215 3.28 -14.18 3.08
C THR A 215 2.62 -14.43 4.43
N GLY A 216 1.69 -15.36 4.50
CA GLY A 216 1.06 -15.79 5.74
C GLY A 216 1.17 -17.30 5.92
N PHE A 217 1.35 -17.72 7.17
CA PHE A 217 1.59 -19.11 7.53
C PHE A 217 0.82 -19.51 8.79
N ALA A 218 0.20 -20.70 8.73
CA ALA A 218 -0.28 -21.41 9.91
C ALA A 218 0.76 -22.46 10.33
N PHE A 219 1.32 -22.32 11.52
CA PHE A 219 2.30 -23.26 12.08
C PHE A 219 1.66 -24.34 12.97
N SER A 220 0.33 -24.30 13.13
CA SER A 220 -0.44 -25.16 14.04
C SER A 220 -0.37 -26.65 13.74
N ARG A 221 0.04 -27.04 12.52
CA ARG A 221 0.19 -28.45 12.12
C ARG A 221 1.53 -29.04 12.54
N LEU A 222 2.54 -28.21 12.81
CA LEU A 222 3.87 -28.68 13.20
C LEU A 222 3.81 -29.33 14.58
N ARG A 223 4.49 -30.46 14.73
CA ARG A 223 4.61 -31.10 16.04
C ARG A 223 5.34 -30.22 17.06
N PRO A 224 5.01 -30.31 18.36
CA PRO A 224 5.61 -29.47 19.38
C PRO A 224 7.06 -29.85 19.65
N ARG A 225 7.79 -28.93 20.30
CA ARG A 225 9.15 -29.17 20.76
C ARG A 225 9.20 -30.40 21.67
N GLY A 226 10.18 -31.27 21.45
CA GLY A 226 10.36 -32.50 22.23
C GLY A 226 9.59 -33.71 21.70
N ASP A 227 8.70 -33.56 20.71
CA ASP A 227 8.00 -34.71 20.12
C ASP A 227 8.96 -35.60 19.31
N ILE A 228 8.63 -36.89 19.19
CA ILE A 228 9.50 -37.90 18.60
C ILE A 228 9.58 -37.73 17.08
N VAL A 229 10.81 -37.74 16.54
CA VAL A 229 11.07 -37.79 15.09
C VAL A 229 11.38 -39.23 14.69
N ARG A 230 10.41 -39.91 14.06
CA ARG A 230 10.52 -41.35 13.72
C ARG A 230 11.74 -41.70 12.85
N SER A 231 12.12 -40.83 11.91
CA SER A 231 13.20 -41.08 10.95
C SER A 231 14.60 -41.00 11.58
N THR A 232 14.81 -40.07 12.51
CA THR A 232 16.12 -39.83 13.14
C THR A 232 16.22 -40.36 14.57
N LYS A 233 15.10 -40.79 15.16
CA LYS A 233 14.94 -41.12 16.59
C LYS A 233 15.33 -39.98 17.55
N GLY A 234 15.44 -38.75 17.03
CA GLY A 234 15.68 -37.54 17.81
C GLY A 234 14.38 -36.88 18.28
N VAL A 235 14.52 -35.66 18.80
CA VAL A 235 13.41 -34.81 19.26
C VAL A 235 13.19 -33.64 18.31
N ALA A 236 11.93 -33.23 18.15
CA ALA A 236 11.55 -32.10 17.30
C ALA A 236 11.90 -30.76 17.97
N SER A 237 12.26 -29.77 17.14
CA SER A 237 12.58 -28.41 17.60
C SER A 237 11.34 -27.54 17.87
N GLY A 238 10.17 -27.93 17.34
CA GLY A 238 8.90 -27.20 17.46
C GLY A 238 8.74 -26.05 16.46
N PRO A 239 7.50 -25.56 16.25
CA PRO A 239 7.17 -24.47 15.32
C PRO A 239 8.02 -23.22 15.50
N VAL A 240 8.17 -22.71 16.73
CA VAL A 240 8.88 -21.44 17.00
C VAL A 240 10.34 -21.49 16.53
N SER A 241 10.98 -22.67 16.59
CA SER A 241 12.33 -22.84 16.07
C SER A 241 12.38 -22.78 14.54
N PHE A 242 11.43 -23.41 13.85
CA PHE A 242 11.39 -23.40 12.39
C PHE A 242 11.02 -22.01 11.84
N MET A 243 10.19 -21.24 12.55
CA MET A 243 9.88 -19.85 12.17
C MET A 243 11.12 -18.98 12.02
N ARG A 244 12.22 -19.28 12.74
CA ARG A 244 13.50 -18.57 12.57
C ARG A 244 14.10 -18.75 11.18
N VAL A 245 13.89 -19.89 10.54
CA VAL A 245 14.34 -20.14 9.16
C VAL A 245 13.64 -19.16 8.21
N PHE A 246 12.33 -19.04 8.32
CA PHE A 246 11.53 -18.08 7.55
C PHE A 246 11.98 -16.63 7.83
N ASP A 247 12.17 -16.27 9.10
CA ASP A 247 12.57 -14.92 9.51
C ASP A 247 13.92 -14.50 8.90
N VAL A 248 14.90 -15.40 8.94
CA VAL A 248 16.24 -15.16 8.37
C VAL A 248 16.20 -15.11 6.84
N THR A 249 15.46 -16.02 6.19
CA THR A 249 15.30 -16.00 4.73
C THR A 249 14.71 -14.66 4.26
N THR A 250 13.66 -14.19 4.93
CA THR A 250 13.05 -12.88 4.66
C THR A 250 14.05 -11.73 4.87
N ASP A 251 14.94 -11.81 5.86
CA ASP A 251 15.98 -10.78 6.09
C ASP A 251 17.00 -10.72 4.94
N VAL A 252 17.40 -11.87 4.41
CA VAL A 252 18.34 -11.96 3.29
C VAL A 252 17.71 -11.39 2.00
N ILE A 253 16.45 -11.73 1.71
CA ILE A 253 15.77 -11.28 0.48
C ILE A 253 15.53 -9.77 0.47
N LYS A 254 15.27 -9.17 1.63
CA LYS A 254 15.09 -7.71 1.78
C LYS A 254 16.22 -6.88 1.22
N GLN A 255 17.44 -7.40 1.26
CA GLN A 255 18.62 -6.67 0.81
C GLN A 255 18.63 -6.47 -0.72
N GLY A 256 17.91 -7.32 -1.47
CA GLY A 256 17.81 -7.24 -2.94
C GLY A 256 16.48 -6.72 -3.48
N GLY A 257 15.43 -6.63 -2.66
CA GLY A 257 14.07 -6.29 -3.10
C GLY A 257 13.72 -4.79 -3.02
N ARG A 258 12.78 -4.33 -3.87
CA ARG A 258 12.23 -2.96 -3.82
C ARG A 258 11.41 -2.66 -2.55
N ARG A 259 10.92 -3.70 -1.87
CA ARG A 259 10.06 -3.62 -0.69
C ARG A 259 10.50 -4.63 0.37
N ARG A 260 10.29 -4.27 1.64
CA ARG A 260 10.43 -5.17 2.78
C ARG A 260 9.32 -6.25 2.74
N GLY A 261 9.71 -7.52 2.55
CA GLY A 261 8.84 -8.68 2.78
C GLY A 261 8.39 -8.75 4.25
N ALA A 262 7.18 -9.23 4.46
CA ALA A 262 6.58 -9.36 5.78
C ALA A 262 5.79 -10.66 5.85
N ASN A 263 5.86 -11.30 7.02
CA ASN A 263 5.24 -12.60 7.25
C ASN A 263 4.15 -12.50 8.31
N MET A 264 3.01 -13.16 8.13
CA MET A 264 2.09 -13.50 9.21
C MET A 264 2.43 -14.89 9.73
N GLY A 265 2.57 -15.03 11.04
CA GLY A 265 2.72 -16.32 11.71
C GLY A 265 1.55 -16.55 12.65
N ILE A 266 0.79 -17.61 12.42
CA ILE A 266 -0.36 -17.99 13.25
C ILE A 266 -0.11 -19.32 13.94
N LEU A 267 -0.43 -19.38 15.24
CA LEU A 267 -0.43 -20.61 16.02
C LEU A 267 -1.73 -20.72 16.82
N ARG A 268 -2.38 -21.89 16.77
CA ARG A 268 -3.58 -22.18 17.57
C ARG A 268 -3.27 -22.12 19.06
N VAL A 269 -4.19 -21.56 19.83
CA VAL A 269 -4.07 -21.39 21.28
C VAL A 269 -3.94 -22.73 22.04
N SER A 270 -4.45 -23.81 21.46
CA SER A 270 -4.33 -25.18 21.95
C SER A 270 -3.00 -25.86 21.61
N HIS A 271 -2.10 -25.21 20.88
CA HIS A 271 -0.81 -25.83 20.56
C HIS A 271 0.12 -25.88 21.79
N PRO A 272 0.87 -26.98 22.06
CA PRO A 272 1.70 -27.09 23.26
C PRO A 272 2.80 -26.03 23.39
N ASP A 273 3.30 -25.52 22.26
CA ASP A 273 4.33 -24.48 22.23
C ASP A 273 3.75 -23.03 22.29
N ILE A 274 2.46 -22.87 22.61
CA ILE A 274 1.79 -21.55 22.57
C ILE A 274 2.43 -20.51 23.50
N ILE A 275 2.90 -20.91 24.68
CA ILE A 275 3.51 -19.99 25.65
C ILE A 275 4.84 -19.44 25.11
N ASP A 276 5.65 -20.29 24.48
CA ASP A 276 6.89 -19.86 23.84
C ASP A 276 6.59 -18.94 22.64
N PHE A 277 5.56 -19.24 21.86
CA PHE A 277 5.11 -18.41 20.75
C PHE A 277 4.66 -17.02 21.22
N ILE A 278 3.83 -16.92 22.26
CA ILE A 278 3.35 -15.63 22.80
C ILE A 278 4.52 -14.78 23.33
N THR A 279 5.54 -15.40 23.93
CA THR A 279 6.61 -14.68 24.62
C THR A 279 7.86 -14.44 23.78
N ILE A 280 7.96 -14.99 22.56
CA ILE A 280 9.21 -15.05 21.79
C ILE A 280 9.85 -13.67 21.52
N LYS A 281 9.02 -12.65 21.25
CA LYS A 281 9.47 -11.28 20.97
C LYS A 281 9.89 -10.50 22.21
N SER A 282 9.56 -10.98 23.41
CA SER A 282 10.08 -10.37 24.65
C SER A 282 11.57 -10.68 24.88
N LYS A 283 12.12 -11.69 24.18
CA LYS A 283 13.48 -12.22 24.36
C LYS A 283 14.49 -11.61 23.36
N GLY A 284 14.41 -10.31 23.11
CA GLY A 284 15.25 -9.60 22.14
C GLY A 284 14.66 -9.57 20.72
N ASN A 285 15.50 -9.34 19.71
CA ASN A 285 15.05 -9.16 18.33
C ASN A 285 14.82 -10.51 17.61
N ASN A 286 13.91 -11.33 18.12
CA ASN A 286 13.50 -12.58 17.47
C ASN A 286 12.27 -12.35 16.58
N LEU A 287 12.21 -13.00 15.41
CA LEU A 287 11.05 -12.99 14.53
C LEU A 287 10.63 -11.55 14.13
N SER A 288 11.61 -10.70 13.85
CA SER A 288 11.40 -9.29 13.53
C SER A 288 10.72 -9.06 12.19
N ASN A 289 10.65 -10.10 11.35
CA ASN A 289 10.01 -10.09 10.05
C ASN A 289 8.63 -10.73 10.05
N PHE A 290 8.17 -11.19 11.22
CA PHE A 290 6.83 -11.69 11.43
C PHE A 290 5.94 -10.68 12.16
N ASN A 291 4.69 -10.60 11.77
CA ASN A 291 3.57 -10.28 12.64
C ASN A 291 3.05 -11.62 13.20
N LEU A 292 2.83 -11.70 14.51
CA LEU A 292 2.39 -12.93 15.17
C LEU A 292 0.94 -12.78 15.60
N SER A 293 0.12 -13.81 15.38
CA SER A 293 -1.23 -13.86 15.93
C SER A 293 -1.54 -15.22 16.54
N VAL A 294 -2.24 -15.21 17.67
CA VAL A 294 -2.79 -16.42 18.27
C VAL A 294 -4.16 -16.70 17.66
N ALA A 295 -4.34 -17.87 17.07
CA ALA A 295 -5.65 -18.34 16.64
C ALA A 295 -6.42 -18.89 17.85
N VAL A 296 -7.43 -18.15 18.29
CA VAL A 296 -8.33 -18.55 19.38
C VAL A 296 -9.62 -19.14 18.80
N ASP A 297 -10.10 -20.20 19.43
CA ASP A 297 -11.37 -20.86 19.12
C ASP A 297 -12.43 -20.51 20.16
N ASP A 298 -13.70 -20.82 19.85
CA ASP A 298 -14.84 -20.50 20.71
C ASP A 298 -14.68 -21.18 22.09
N ARG A 299 -14.14 -22.41 22.11
CA ARG A 299 -13.87 -23.18 23.33
C ARG A 299 -12.91 -22.45 24.27
N PHE A 300 -11.80 -21.93 23.76
CA PHE A 300 -10.85 -21.17 24.57
C PHE A 300 -11.49 -19.90 25.12
N MET A 301 -12.26 -19.17 24.31
CA MET A 301 -12.93 -17.94 24.76
C MET A 301 -13.97 -18.23 25.85
N GLU A 302 -14.77 -19.29 25.71
CA GLU A 302 -15.68 -19.74 26.79
C GLU A 302 -14.91 -20.09 28.08
N ALA A 303 -13.75 -20.75 27.97
CA ALA A 303 -12.92 -21.09 29.12
C ALA A 303 -12.32 -19.84 29.79
N VAL A 304 -11.99 -18.80 29.02
CA VAL A 304 -11.57 -17.50 29.56
C VAL A 304 -12.70 -16.87 30.37
N GLU A 305 -13.92 -16.81 29.81
CA GLU A 305 -15.09 -16.21 30.47
C GLU A 305 -15.43 -16.93 31.78
N ARG A 306 -15.50 -18.25 31.74
CA ARG A 306 -15.82 -19.09 32.91
C ARG A 306 -14.68 -19.18 33.92
N ASP A 307 -13.51 -18.65 33.57
CA ASP A 307 -12.27 -18.85 34.32
C ASP A 307 -12.09 -20.36 34.60
N SER A 308 -11.89 -21.13 33.53
CA SER A 308 -11.64 -22.56 33.59
C SER A 308 -10.35 -22.94 32.89
N ASP A 309 -9.99 -24.20 33.00
CA ASP A 309 -8.81 -24.73 32.32
C ASP A 309 -9.17 -25.17 30.90
N TYR A 310 -8.17 -25.24 30.03
CA TYR A 310 -8.27 -25.80 28.69
C TYR A 310 -7.01 -26.62 28.35
N GLU A 311 -7.11 -27.46 27.33
CA GLU A 311 -6.10 -28.45 26.98
C GLU A 311 -5.20 -27.97 25.84
N LEU A 312 -3.90 -28.15 26.05
CA LEU A 312 -2.90 -28.10 25.00
C LEU A 312 -2.80 -29.48 24.35
N ILE A 313 -2.99 -29.55 23.04
CA ILE A 313 -3.17 -30.79 22.28
C ILE A 313 -2.05 -30.92 21.25
N ASN A 314 -1.34 -32.04 21.25
CA ASN A 314 -0.35 -32.32 20.21
C ASN A 314 -1.06 -32.56 18.86
N PRO A 315 -0.82 -31.74 17.82
CA PRO A 315 -1.53 -31.82 16.54
C PRO A 315 -1.28 -33.13 15.78
N ARG A 316 -0.16 -33.82 16.05
CA ARG A 316 0.20 -35.09 15.39
C ARG A 316 -0.49 -36.28 16.05
N SER A 317 -0.55 -36.32 17.38
CA SER A 317 -1.06 -37.49 18.11
C SER A 317 -2.49 -37.32 18.62
N GLY A 318 -3.01 -36.10 18.69
CA GLY A 318 -4.27 -35.77 19.35
C GLY A 318 -4.21 -35.90 20.88
N ALA A 319 -3.06 -36.23 21.45
CA ALA A 319 -2.91 -36.40 22.89
C ALA A 319 -2.89 -35.05 23.62
N ILE A 320 -3.54 -34.99 24.78
CA ILE A 320 -3.44 -33.86 25.69
C ILE A 320 -2.02 -33.83 26.26
N ALA A 321 -1.28 -32.77 25.96
CA ALA A 321 0.06 -32.54 26.47
C ALA A 321 0.02 -31.93 27.89
N LYS A 322 -0.90 -30.98 28.11
CA LYS A 322 -1.06 -30.27 29.39
C LYS A 322 -2.44 -29.62 29.46
N SER A 323 -2.96 -29.43 30.67
CA SER A 323 -4.09 -28.53 30.94
C SER A 323 -3.59 -27.25 31.61
N VAL A 324 -4.08 -26.09 31.18
CA VAL A 324 -3.63 -24.77 31.66
C VAL A 324 -4.83 -23.84 31.87
N ARG A 325 -4.69 -22.86 32.77
CA ARG A 325 -5.74 -21.88 33.06
C ARG A 325 -5.92 -20.93 31.88
N ALA A 326 -7.12 -20.91 31.28
CA ALA A 326 -7.36 -20.10 30.07
C ALA A 326 -7.13 -18.60 30.32
N ARG A 327 -7.56 -18.10 31.49
CA ARG A 327 -7.38 -16.70 31.89
C ARG A 327 -5.91 -16.29 32.02
N GLU A 328 -5.03 -17.19 32.44
CA GLU A 328 -3.59 -16.90 32.52
C GLU A 328 -2.99 -16.74 31.12
N VAL A 329 -3.34 -17.63 30.19
CA VAL A 329 -2.88 -17.55 28.79
C VAL A 329 -3.43 -16.29 28.12
N TRP A 330 -4.71 -15.96 28.34
CA TRP A 330 -5.30 -14.72 27.83
C TRP A 330 -4.60 -13.47 28.37
N ASN A 331 -4.37 -13.41 29.68
CA ASN A 331 -3.63 -12.30 30.29
C ASN A 331 -2.21 -12.19 29.72
N LEU A 332 -1.55 -13.33 29.44
CA LEU A 332 -0.23 -13.34 28.83
C LEU A 332 -0.26 -12.79 27.40
N ILE A 333 -1.25 -13.16 26.59
CA ILE A 333 -1.47 -12.61 25.23
C ILE A 333 -1.61 -11.09 25.32
N VAL A 334 -2.53 -10.59 26.16
CA VAL A 334 -2.78 -9.15 26.33
C VAL A 334 -1.52 -8.41 26.80
N THR A 335 -0.81 -8.99 27.77
CA THR A 335 0.40 -8.37 28.33
C THR A 335 1.52 -8.29 27.29
N MET A 336 1.73 -9.33 26.49
CA MET A 336 2.74 -9.32 25.43
C MET A 336 2.33 -8.39 24.29
N ALA A 337 1.07 -8.40 23.87
CA ALA A 337 0.56 -7.49 22.85
C ALA A 337 0.80 -6.02 23.25
N TRP A 338 0.54 -5.67 24.51
CA TRP A 338 0.85 -4.34 25.03
C TRP A 338 2.36 -4.04 25.06
N ARG A 339 3.18 -5.01 25.45
CA ARG A 339 4.63 -4.83 25.63
C ARG A 339 5.41 -4.78 24.32
N THR A 340 5.06 -5.61 23.34
CA THR A 340 5.84 -5.82 22.11
C THR A 340 5.07 -5.53 20.83
N GLY A 341 3.77 -5.22 20.90
CA GLY A 341 2.90 -5.10 19.73
C GLY A 341 2.44 -6.43 19.14
N ASP A 342 2.78 -7.55 19.79
CA ASP A 342 2.51 -8.92 19.35
C ASP A 342 2.35 -9.83 20.59
N PRO A 343 1.61 -10.96 20.48
CA PRO A 343 0.84 -11.36 19.31
C PRO A 343 -0.51 -10.64 19.22
N GLY A 344 -1.04 -10.48 18.01
CA GLY A 344 -2.45 -10.23 17.77
C GLY A 344 -3.32 -11.46 18.06
N VAL A 345 -4.62 -11.34 17.84
CA VAL A 345 -5.60 -12.42 18.02
C VAL A 345 -6.40 -12.60 16.74
N VAL A 346 -6.58 -13.85 16.34
CA VAL A 346 -7.44 -14.26 15.22
C VAL A 346 -8.50 -15.20 15.75
N PHE A 347 -9.78 -14.82 15.60
CA PHE A 347 -10.92 -15.66 15.98
C PHE A 347 -11.18 -16.67 14.86
N ILE A 348 -10.56 -17.84 14.96
CA ILE A 348 -10.46 -18.78 13.84
C ILE A 348 -11.78 -19.45 13.51
N ASP A 349 -12.62 -19.67 14.53
CA ASP A 349 -13.94 -20.26 14.35
C ASP A 349 -14.90 -19.24 13.71
N GLU A 350 -14.81 -17.97 14.08
CA GLU A 350 -15.56 -16.88 13.44
C GLU A 350 -15.24 -16.79 11.95
N ILE A 351 -13.95 -16.81 11.59
CA ILE A 351 -13.49 -16.81 10.19
C ILE A 351 -14.09 -17.98 9.43
N ASN A 352 -14.03 -19.19 10.00
CA ASN A 352 -14.49 -20.39 9.30
C ASN A 352 -16.02 -20.50 9.27
N ARG A 353 -16.73 -19.92 10.24
CA ARG A 353 -18.20 -19.84 10.23
C ARG A 353 -18.72 -19.03 9.04
N TYR A 354 -17.96 -18.01 8.62
CA TYR A 354 -18.25 -17.17 7.46
C TYR A 354 -17.38 -17.46 6.25
N ASN A 355 -16.67 -18.60 6.23
CA ASN A 355 -15.91 -19.02 5.06
C ASN A 355 -16.88 -19.23 3.88
N PRO A 356 -16.74 -18.49 2.77
CA PRO A 356 -17.64 -18.61 1.63
C PRO A 356 -17.44 -19.92 0.84
N THR A 357 -16.31 -20.61 1.04
CA THR A 357 -15.91 -21.80 0.30
C THR A 357 -15.50 -22.97 1.23
N PRO A 358 -16.33 -23.35 2.22
CA PRO A 358 -15.95 -24.31 3.26
C PRO A 358 -15.65 -25.72 2.72
N LYS A 359 -16.13 -26.04 1.50
CA LYS A 359 -15.85 -27.30 0.82
C LYS A 359 -14.40 -27.43 0.33
N LEU A 360 -13.66 -26.32 0.21
CA LEU A 360 -12.26 -26.30 -0.23
C LEU A 360 -11.28 -26.51 0.93
N GLY A 361 -11.74 -26.33 2.16
CA GLY A 361 -10.94 -26.50 3.37
C GLY A 361 -11.17 -25.40 4.38
N ASP A 362 -10.52 -25.54 5.52
CA ASP A 362 -10.53 -24.54 6.58
C ASP A 362 -9.48 -23.46 6.31
N ILE A 363 -9.83 -22.22 6.61
CA ILE A 363 -8.91 -21.09 6.64
C ILE A 363 -8.12 -21.19 7.95
N GLU A 364 -6.80 -21.33 7.85
CA GLU A 364 -5.90 -21.49 8.99
C GLU A 364 -4.98 -20.28 9.22
N SER A 365 -4.90 -19.37 8.24
CA SER A 365 -4.04 -18.18 8.29
C SER A 365 -4.69 -16.98 7.61
N THR A 366 -4.09 -15.81 7.81
CA THR A 366 -4.37 -14.58 7.06
C THR A 366 -3.13 -14.14 6.29
N ASN A 367 -3.29 -13.09 5.47
CA ASN A 367 -2.17 -12.31 4.96
C ASN A 367 -1.38 -11.58 6.09
N PRO A 368 -0.19 -11.01 5.81
CA PRO A 368 0.64 -10.27 6.77
C PRO A 368 -0.07 -9.19 7.60
N CYS A 369 -1.09 -8.57 7.04
CA CYS A 369 -1.79 -7.44 7.65
C CYS A 369 -3.03 -7.86 8.47
N GLY A 370 -3.43 -9.14 8.43
CA GLY A 370 -4.50 -9.69 9.27
C GLY A 370 -5.92 -9.47 8.75
N GLU A 371 -6.10 -8.75 7.64
CA GLU A 371 -7.40 -8.33 7.10
C GLU A 371 -7.98 -9.28 6.04
N GLN A 372 -7.18 -10.22 5.53
CA GLN A 372 -7.61 -11.20 4.52
C GLN A 372 -7.34 -12.62 5.02
N PRO A 373 -8.38 -13.31 5.55
CA PRO A 373 -8.35 -14.74 5.77
C PRO A 373 -8.37 -15.46 4.42
N LEU A 374 -7.40 -16.35 4.20
CA LEU A 374 -7.17 -16.97 2.89
C LEU A 374 -6.88 -18.47 3.06
N LEU A 375 -7.38 -19.27 2.11
CA LEU A 375 -7.03 -20.68 2.02
C LEU A 375 -5.58 -20.87 1.56
N PRO A 376 -5.00 -22.07 1.75
CA PRO A 376 -3.69 -22.40 1.22
C PRO A 376 -3.56 -22.07 -0.28
N TYR A 377 -2.48 -21.37 -0.63
CA TYR A 377 -2.13 -20.88 -1.97
C TYR A 377 -3.05 -19.81 -2.56
N GLU A 378 -3.99 -19.26 -1.80
CA GLU A 378 -4.76 -18.10 -2.26
C GLU A 378 -3.95 -16.81 -2.19
N SER A 379 -4.32 -15.86 -3.06
CA SER A 379 -3.68 -14.57 -3.19
C SER A 379 -4.62 -13.41 -2.84
N CYS A 380 -4.01 -12.35 -2.32
CA CYS A 380 -4.67 -11.14 -1.91
C CYS A 380 -4.62 -10.10 -3.05
N ASN A 381 -5.76 -9.91 -3.72
CA ASN A 381 -5.93 -8.93 -4.80
C ASN A 381 -6.71 -7.72 -4.25
N LEU A 382 -6.05 -6.57 -4.15
CA LEU A 382 -6.56 -5.40 -3.43
C LEU A 382 -6.51 -4.14 -4.30
N GLY A 383 -7.32 -3.13 -3.97
CA GLY A 383 -7.28 -1.78 -4.54
C GLY A 383 -8.29 -0.84 -3.91
#